data_AF-A0A3R6U6Z6-F1
#
_entry.id   AF-A0A3R6U6Z6-F1
#
_cell.length_a   1.000
_cell.length_b   1.000
_cell.length_c   1.000
_cell.angle_alpha   90.00
_cell.angle_beta   90.00
_cell.angle_gamma   90.00
#
_symmetry.space_group_name_H-M   'P 1'
#
loop_
_entity.id
_entity.type
_entity.pdbx_description
1 polymer ?
#
loop_
_entity_poly.entity_id
_entity_poly.type
_entity_poly.pdbx_seq_one_letter_code
_entity_poly.pdbx_strand_id
1 'polypeptide(L)'
;MGGKKFMKKQKIRFYAALLCSSMVFSLVSTPVSAAETGQLTNPPTSTEELSSPESISGNEAASALNGLSVLAANGEAEVTTASELTGALADSSISRITLKGDIDIGSTLTVNRTVTLDLNGCVLKMTGSDSVIKVEADGDLTIQDRNTTTQHKFNPHCKYLTWYIDMWELDNGGSEIVSGGVITGGGGDQSNGGGVLVAGGTLVMAGGSIVGCSAMSRGGGVCNNGTFIMSDGMIKGCTSPDGQYASGGGVRNSNQFTMTGGMIGDPDNENDASHVYNTSSQETTLTISGNAKIYTDITNVGILNADGGEIAGTMTNDTNRYGNRVGGGD
;
A
#
# COMPACT_ATOMS: atom_id res chain seq x y z
N MET A 1 -17.25 -6.62 56.80
CA MET A 1 -17.51 -5.25 56.28
C MET A 1 -16.19 -4.50 56.23
N GLY A 2 -15.76 -4.09 55.03
CA GLY A 2 -14.48 -3.39 54.83
C GLY A 2 -14.22 -3.12 53.36
N GLY A 3 -15.02 -2.24 52.76
CA GLY A 3 -14.88 -1.86 51.36
C GLY A 3 -13.70 -0.91 51.15
N LYS A 4 -12.72 -1.32 50.34
CA LYS A 4 -11.66 -0.44 49.84
C LYS A 4 -12.16 0.32 48.61
N LYS A 5 -12.20 1.64 48.75
CA LYS A 5 -12.64 2.64 47.76
C LYS A 5 -11.53 2.80 46.71
N PHE A 6 -11.75 2.38 45.47
CA PHE A 6 -10.84 2.66 44.36
C PHE A 6 -11.06 4.10 43.86
N MET A 7 -10.02 4.94 43.94
CA MET A 7 -10.01 6.29 43.37
C MET A 7 -9.75 6.20 41.86
N LYS A 8 -10.73 6.65 41.06
CA LYS A 8 -10.61 6.82 39.61
C LYS A 8 -9.68 8.02 39.34
N LYS A 9 -8.50 7.79 38.76
CA LYS A 9 -7.64 8.88 38.25
C LYS A 9 -8.24 9.43 36.95
N GLN A 10 -8.80 10.63 37.00
CA GLN A 10 -9.17 11.40 35.81
C GLN A 10 -7.89 11.97 35.19
N LYS A 11 -7.51 11.50 33.99
CA LYS A 11 -6.47 12.14 33.17
C LYS A 11 -7.12 13.29 32.39
N ILE A 12 -6.75 14.52 32.72
CA ILE A 12 -7.10 15.74 31.98
C ILE A 12 -6.23 15.76 30.72
N ARG A 13 -6.85 15.84 29.52
CA ARG A 13 -6.17 16.02 28.24
C ARG A 13 -6.30 17.48 27.79
N PHE A 14 -5.16 18.16 27.63
CA PHE A 14 -5.10 19.47 26.96
C PHE A 14 -4.96 19.24 25.45
N TYR A 15 -5.90 19.77 24.66
CA TYR A 15 -5.78 19.83 23.20
C TYR A 15 -5.12 21.15 22.80
N ALA A 16 -3.96 21.08 22.16
CA ALA A 16 -3.35 22.21 21.46
C ALA A 16 -3.78 22.16 20.00
N ALA A 17 -4.58 23.13 19.57
CA ALA A 17 -4.95 23.34 18.17
C ALA A 17 -3.80 24.04 17.44
N LEU A 18 -3.20 23.39 16.44
CA LEU A 18 -2.23 24.00 15.54
C LEU A 18 -2.98 24.54 14.32
N LEU A 19 -3.07 25.87 14.22
CA LEU A 19 -3.65 26.57 13.07
C LEU A 19 -2.63 26.61 11.93
N CYS A 20 -2.87 25.88 10.85
CA CYS A 20 -2.14 26.02 9.60
C CYS A 20 -2.59 27.29 8.87
N SER A 21 -1.74 28.32 8.87
CA SER A 21 -1.89 29.52 8.04
C SER A 21 -1.37 29.23 6.64
N SER A 22 -2.26 29.29 5.64
CA SER A 22 -1.96 29.25 4.22
C SER A 22 -1.22 30.51 3.77
N MET A 23 -0.03 30.38 3.17
CA MET A 23 0.57 31.44 2.36
C MET A 23 0.46 31.08 0.89
N VAL A 24 -0.40 31.85 0.21
CA VAL A 24 -0.55 31.92 -1.24
C VAL A 24 0.61 32.76 -1.78
N PHE A 25 1.47 32.18 -2.61
CA PHE A 25 2.44 32.95 -3.39
C PHE A 25 1.88 33.21 -4.79
N SER A 26 1.45 34.46 -5.01
CA SER A 26 1.03 34.97 -6.32
C SER A 26 2.23 35.22 -7.23
N LEU A 27 2.09 34.77 -8.48
CA LEU A 27 2.92 35.13 -9.62
C LEU A 27 2.74 36.62 -9.96
N VAL A 28 3.85 37.33 -10.18
CA VAL A 28 3.86 38.65 -10.83
C VAL A 28 4.82 38.62 -12.00
N SER A 29 4.27 38.71 -13.21
CA SER A 29 4.96 39.04 -14.45
C SER A 29 5.29 40.52 -14.51
N THR A 30 6.42 40.88 -15.13
CA THR A 30 6.64 42.18 -15.79
C THR A 30 7.52 42.02 -17.04
N PRO A 31 7.48 42.97 -18.00
CA PRO A 31 7.47 42.66 -19.42
C PRO A 31 8.78 42.96 -20.18
N VAL A 32 8.72 42.51 -21.45
CA VAL A 32 9.57 42.81 -22.62
C VAL A 32 9.95 44.29 -22.76
N SER A 33 11.20 44.53 -23.16
CA SER A 33 11.56 45.72 -23.97
C SER A 33 12.53 45.33 -25.08
N ALA A 34 12.12 45.63 -26.30
CA ALA A 34 12.96 45.64 -27.49
C ALA A 34 13.85 46.90 -27.51
N ALA A 35 15.04 46.78 -28.08
CA ALA A 35 15.71 47.90 -28.75
C ALA A 35 16.58 47.34 -29.87
N GLU A 36 16.31 47.91 -31.03
CA GLU A 36 16.76 47.63 -32.39
C GLU A 36 18.07 48.36 -32.70
N THR A 37 18.90 47.76 -33.58
CA THR A 37 19.77 48.34 -34.63
C THR A 37 20.84 47.28 -34.91
N GLY A 38 21.04 46.67 -36.07
CA GLY A 38 20.79 47.10 -37.45
C GLY A 38 22.15 47.16 -38.14
N GLN A 39 22.55 46.11 -38.89
CA GLN A 39 23.38 46.28 -40.09
C GLN A 39 23.51 44.99 -40.92
N LEU A 40 23.09 45.12 -42.18
CA LEU A 40 23.31 44.21 -43.29
C LEU A 40 24.77 44.24 -43.74
N THR A 41 25.40 43.08 -43.92
CA THR A 41 26.29 42.77 -45.06
C THR A 41 26.44 41.24 -45.20
N ASN A 42 26.44 40.76 -46.44
CA ASN A 42 26.83 39.41 -46.87
C ASN A 42 27.53 39.57 -48.23
N PRO A 43 28.36 38.65 -48.74
CA PRO A 43 29.34 37.74 -48.12
C PRO A 43 30.75 37.92 -48.79
N PRO A 44 31.73 37.04 -48.53
CA PRO A 44 32.25 36.29 -49.69
C PRO A 44 32.58 34.81 -49.42
N THR A 45 32.60 34.09 -50.54
CA THR A 45 32.93 32.68 -50.77
C THR A 45 34.36 32.30 -50.37
N SER A 46 34.53 31.16 -49.70
CA SER A 46 35.75 30.34 -49.80
C SER A 46 35.46 28.89 -49.36
N THR A 47 35.57 27.99 -50.33
CA THR A 47 35.74 26.54 -50.21
C THR A 47 36.92 26.18 -49.31
N GLU A 48 36.78 25.15 -48.46
CA GLU A 48 37.73 24.04 -48.27
C GLU A 48 37.04 22.85 -47.58
N GLU A 49 37.61 21.68 -47.81
CA GLU A 49 37.03 20.35 -47.80
C GLU A 49 37.11 19.58 -46.46
N LEU A 50 36.29 18.52 -46.41
CA LEU A 50 36.47 17.21 -45.75
C LEU A 50 36.92 17.16 -44.27
N SER A 51 35.99 16.71 -43.42
CA SER A 51 36.28 15.62 -42.47
C SER A 51 35.04 14.74 -42.24
N SER A 52 35.30 13.43 -42.21
CA SER A 52 34.38 12.30 -42.20
C SER A 52 33.37 12.29 -41.04
N PRO A 53 32.16 11.72 -41.22
CA PRO A 53 31.31 11.39 -40.07
C PRO A 53 31.83 10.11 -39.41
N GLU A 54 32.42 10.25 -38.22
CA GLU A 54 32.66 9.12 -37.34
C GLU A 54 31.33 8.47 -36.99
N SER A 55 31.28 7.17 -37.27
CA SER A 55 30.21 6.25 -36.93
C SER A 55 29.95 6.22 -35.43
N ILE A 56 28.86 6.84 -34.99
CA ILE A 56 28.25 6.50 -33.69
C ILE A 56 27.73 5.06 -33.84
N SER A 57 28.42 4.14 -33.17
CA SER A 57 28.08 2.72 -33.15
C SER A 57 26.65 2.55 -32.62
N GLY A 58 25.76 2.07 -33.48
CA GLY A 58 24.35 1.78 -33.19
C GLY A 58 24.10 0.62 -32.22
N ASN A 59 24.98 0.40 -31.24
CA ASN A 59 24.87 -0.63 -30.21
C ASN A 59 24.33 -0.10 -28.88
N GLU A 60 24.42 1.21 -28.61
CA GLU A 60 23.88 1.83 -27.39
C GLU A 60 22.37 2.12 -27.48
N ALA A 61 21.81 2.21 -28.69
CA ALA A 61 20.36 2.28 -28.89
C ALA A 61 19.70 0.88 -28.82
N ALA A 62 20.45 -0.18 -29.15
CA ALA A 62 19.95 -1.56 -29.10
C ALA A 62 19.93 -2.13 -27.67
N SER A 63 20.79 -1.65 -26.77
CA SER A 63 20.77 -2.05 -25.35
C SER A 63 19.58 -1.45 -24.60
N ALA A 64 19.13 -0.24 -24.96
CA ALA A 64 17.91 0.38 -24.43
C ALA A 64 16.61 -0.25 -24.94
N LEU A 65 16.66 -1.00 -26.04
CA LEU A 65 15.52 -1.71 -26.62
C LEU A 65 15.38 -3.16 -26.16
N ASN A 66 16.44 -3.77 -25.60
CA ASN A 66 16.40 -5.14 -25.07
C ASN A 66 15.77 -5.25 -23.66
N GLY A 67 15.40 -4.13 -23.03
CA GLY A 67 14.62 -4.11 -21.78
C GLY A 67 13.10 -3.99 -21.99
N LEU A 68 12.64 -3.90 -23.24
CA LEU A 68 11.22 -3.86 -23.55
C LEU A 68 10.72 -5.32 -23.64
N SER A 69 10.36 -5.88 -22.49
CA SER A 69 9.70 -7.18 -22.43
C SER A 69 8.45 -7.15 -23.31
N VAL A 70 8.40 -8.16 -24.19
CA VAL A 70 7.24 -8.69 -24.93
C VAL A 70 6.05 -7.73 -25.08
N LEU A 71 5.96 -7.15 -26.28
CA LEU A 71 4.76 -6.59 -26.92
C LEU A 71 3.44 -6.96 -26.21
N ALA A 72 2.87 -5.98 -25.51
CA ALA A 72 1.51 -6.00 -24.99
C ALA A 72 0.51 -6.13 -26.15
N ALA A 73 0.23 -7.36 -26.58
CA ALA A 73 -1.01 -7.65 -27.27
C ALA A 73 -2.12 -7.61 -26.22
N ASN A 74 -3.09 -6.72 -26.38
CA ASN A 74 -4.31 -6.61 -25.56
C ASN A 74 -4.14 -5.94 -24.17
N GLY A 75 -3.12 -5.10 -23.98
CA GLY A 75 -2.94 -4.35 -22.74
C GLY A 75 -2.58 -5.24 -21.54
N GLU A 76 -1.86 -6.32 -21.79
CA GLU A 76 -1.27 -7.20 -20.77
C GLU A 76 0.25 -7.12 -20.82
N ALA A 77 0.90 -7.18 -19.67
CA ALA A 77 2.34 -7.31 -19.55
C ALA A 77 2.72 -8.42 -18.56
N GLU A 78 3.78 -9.14 -18.91
CA GLU A 78 4.43 -10.11 -18.04
C GLU A 78 5.79 -9.54 -17.60
N VAL A 79 6.06 -9.57 -16.30
CA VAL A 79 7.25 -8.93 -15.72
C VAL A 79 8.00 -9.88 -14.78
N THR A 80 9.32 -9.78 -14.79
CA THR A 80 10.25 -10.57 -13.95
C THR A 80 11.20 -9.70 -13.13
N THR A 81 11.24 -8.40 -13.40
CA THR A 81 12.14 -7.46 -12.73
C THR A 81 11.41 -6.21 -12.25
N ALA A 82 11.99 -5.53 -11.26
CA ALA A 82 11.47 -4.26 -10.75
C ALA A 82 11.38 -3.17 -11.83
N SER A 83 12.33 -3.14 -12.76
CA SER A 83 12.35 -2.16 -13.85
C SER A 83 11.20 -2.39 -14.83
N GLU A 84 10.94 -3.65 -15.20
CA GLU A 84 9.81 -4.02 -16.06
C GLU A 84 8.48 -3.69 -15.38
N LEU A 85 8.33 -4.03 -14.09
CA LEU A 85 7.13 -3.71 -13.31
C LEU A 85 6.88 -2.19 -13.23
N THR A 86 7.91 -1.40 -12.95
CA THR A 86 7.82 0.06 -12.90
C THR A 86 7.45 0.64 -14.26
N GLY A 87 8.08 0.16 -15.34
CA GLY A 87 7.74 0.57 -16.70
C GLY A 87 6.30 0.23 -17.08
N ALA A 88 5.84 -0.97 -16.73
CA ALA A 88 4.48 -1.41 -17.02
C ALA A 88 3.42 -0.62 -16.23
N LEU A 89 3.72 -0.20 -15.00
CA LEU A 89 2.85 0.69 -14.23
C LEU A 89 2.75 2.09 -14.86
N ALA A 90 3.83 2.60 -15.45
CA ALA A 90 3.85 3.90 -16.13
C ALA A 90 3.16 3.89 -17.51
N ASP A 91 3.12 2.74 -18.19
CA ASP A 91 2.49 2.62 -19.49
C ASP A 91 0.96 2.50 -19.38
N SER A 92 0.27 3.58 -19.75
CA SER A 92 -1.19 3.67 -19.75
C SER A 92 -1.91 2.69 -20.67
N SER A 93 -1.21 2.05 -21.62
CA SER A 93 -1.81 1.04 -22.50
C SER A 93 -1.94 -0.34 -21.83
N ILE A 94 -1.24 -0.58 -20.72
CA ILE A 94 -1.22 -1.86 -20.01
C ILE A 94 -2.28 -1.86 -18.91
N SER A 95 -3.38 -2.56 -19.10
CA SER A 95 -4.43 -2.71 -18.08
C SER A 95 -4.14 -3.81 -17.04
N ARG A 96 -3.31 -4.81 -17.37
CA ARG A 96 -2.97 -5.95 -16.51
C ARG A 96 -1.48 -6.24 -16.52
N ILE A 97 -0.90 -6.41 -15.35
CA ILE A 97 0.50 -6.78 -15.15
C ILE A 97 0.53 -8.11 -14.39
N THR A 98 1.25 -9.09 -14.91
CA THR A 98 1.39 -10.42 -14.29
C THR A 98 2.83 -10.64 -13.87
N LEU A 99 3.06 -10.99 -12.61
CA LEU A 99 4.39 -11.40 -12.15
C LEU A 99 4.72 -12.80 -12.66
N LYS A 100 5.95 -12.97 -13.17
CA LYS A 100 6.50 -14.26 -13.64
C LYS A 100 7.65 -14.77 -12.78
N GLY A 101 8.01 -14.00 -11.77
CA GLY A 101 9.01 -14.33 -10.77
C GLY A 101 8.86 -13.40 -9.58
N ASP A 102 9.54 -13.75 -8.49
CA ASP A 102 9.62 -12.87 -7.32
C ASP A 102 10.39 -11.60 -7.68
N ILE A 103 9.91 -10.46 -7.19
CA ILE A 103 10.47 -9.14 -7.49
C ILE A 103 10.77 -8.41 -6.19
N ASP A 104 12.05 -8.09 -5.99
CA ASP A 104 12.50 -7.14 -4.98
C ASP A 104 12.46 -5.71 -5.54
N ILE A 105 11.82 -4.79 -4.82
CA ILE A 105 11.80 -3.35 -5.14
C ILE A 105 12.53 -2.56 -4.06
N GLY A 106 13.26 -1.52 -4.47
CA GLY A 106 13.95 -0.61 -3.54
C GLY A 106 13.16 0.65 -3.18
N SER A 107 12.04 0.90 -3.86
CA SER A 107 11.24 2.13 -3.73
C SER A 107 9.77 1.86 -4.00
N THR A 108 8.90 2.67 -3.40
CA THR A 108 7.43 2.58 -3.49
C THR A 108 6.95 2.60 -4.94
N LEU A 109 6.10 1.62 -5.31
CA LEU A 109 5.41 1.63 -6.60
C LEU A 109 4.20 2.56 -6.52
N THR A 110 4.15 3.56 -7.39
CA THR A 110 3.03 4.52 -7.42
C THR A 110 2.02 4.13 -8.49
N VAL A 111 0.75 4.07 -8.12
CA VAL A 111 -0.39 3.79 -9.01
C VAL A 111 -1.30 5.01 -9.06
N ASN A 112 -1.43 5.61 -10.24
CA ASN A 112 -2.23 6.81 -10.51
C ASN A 112 -3.19 6.62 -11.70
N ARG A 113 -3.52 5.36 -11.99
CA ARG A 113 -4.43 4.94 -13.05
C ARG A 113 -5.13 3.64 -12.66
N THR A 114 -6.10 3.23 -13.46
CA THR A 114 -6.68 1.88 -13.35
C THR A 114 -5.71 0.82 -13.86
N VAL A 115 -5.39 -0.17 -13.02
CA VAL A 115 -4.53 -1.31 -13.38
C VAL A 115 -4.81 -2.51 -12.51
N THR A 116 -4.66 -3.71 -13.08
CA THR A 116 -4.64 -4.97 -12.32
C THR A 116 -3.21 -5.46 -12.18
N LEU A 117 -2.76 -5.69 -10.95
CA LEU A 117 -1.54 -6.44 -10.64
C LEU A 117 -1.93 -7.85 -10.22
N ASP A 118 -1.55 -8.82 -11.04
CA ASP A 118 -1.65 -10.23 -10.72
C ASP A 118 -0.33 -10.74 -10.16
N LEU A 119 -0.35 -11.10 -8.87
CA LEU A 119 0.82 -11.63 -8.18
C LEU A 119 1.18 -13.03 -8.68
N ASN A 120 0.22 -13.80 -9.21
CA ASN A 120 0.43 -15.10 -9.85
C ASN A 120 1.34 -16.06 -9.05
N GLY A 121 1.14 -16.13 -7.74
CA GLY A 121 1.93 -16.98 -6.84
C GLY A 121 3.33 -16.44 -6.51
N CYS A 122 3.71 -15.26 -6.99
CA CYS A 122 5.03 -14.65 -6.76
C CYS A 122 5.02 -13.69 -5.57
N VAL A 123 6.22 -13.39 -5.08
CA VAL A 123 6.47 -12.39 -4.04
C VAL A 123 6.84 -11.04 -4.67
N LEU A 124 6.17 -9.98 -4.23
CA LEU A 124 6.61 -8.60 -4.38
C LEU A 124 7.13 -8.09 -3.03
N LYS A 125 8.45 -7.92 -2.92
CA LYS A 125 9.10 -7.58 -1.65
C LYS A 125 9.73 -6.20 -1.70
N MET A 126 9.41 -5.35 -0.73
CA MET A 126 10.16 -4.13 -0.49
C MET A 126 11.47 -4.45 0.23
N THR A 127 12.55 -3.83 -0.25
CA THR A 127 13.89 -3.84 0.37
C THR A 127 14.33 -2.45 0.85
N GLY A 128 13.61 -1.40 0.42
CA GLY A 128 13.74 -0.03 0.90
C GLY A 128 12.98 0.23 2.21
N SER A 129 12.71 1.51 2.49
CA SER A 129 12.07 1.94 3.75
C SER A 129 10.81 2.80 3.50
N ASP A 130 9.77 2.19 2.94
CA ASP A 130 8.45 2.80 2.74
C ASP A 130 7.40 1.69 2.43
N SER A 131 6.20 2.12 2.04
CA SER A 131 5.10 1.31 1.53
C SER A 131 5.52 0.54 0.28
N VAL A 132 5.10 -0.73 0.12
CA VAL A 132 5.36 -1.47 -1.14
C VAL A 132 4.67 -0.76 -2.32
N ILE A 133 3.40 -0.40 -2.13
CA ILE A 133 2.58 0.26 -3.15
C ILE A 133 1.88 1.48 -2.56
N LYS A 134 1.83 2.56 -3.33
CA LYS A 134 1.00 3.75 -3.07
C LYS A 134 -0.03 3.92 -4.17
N VAL A 135 -1.30 3.97 -3.81
CA VAL A 135 -2.42 4.28 -4.70
C VAL A 135 -2.81 5.75 -4.51
N GLU A 136 -2.52 6.57 -5.52
CA GLU A 136 -2.84 8.00 -5.54
C GLU A 136 -4.34 8.24 -5.74
N ALA A 137 -4.79 9.50 -5.63
CA ALA A 137 -6.20 9.87 -5.74
C ALA A 137 -6.88 9.38 -7.04
N ASP A 138 -6.15 9.40 -8.16
CA ASP A 138 -6.65 8.95 -9.47
C ASP A 138 -6.32 7.46 -9.77
N GLY A 139 -5.75 6.74 -8.80
CA GLY A 139 -5.37 5.34 -8.95
C GLY A 139 -6.50 4.38 -8.60
N ASP A 140 -6.70 3.37 -9.44
CA ASP A 140 -7.59 2.24 -9.17
C ASP A 140 -6.80 0.93 -9.35
N LEU A 141 -6.23 0.45 -8.25
CA LEU A 141 -5.43 -0.78 -8.24
C LEU A 141 -6.31 -1.97 -7.90
N THR A 142 -6.29 -3.00 -8.75
CA THR A 142 -6.76 -4.34 -8.39
C THR A 142 -5.57 -5.26 -8.14
N ILE A 143 -5.49 -5.83 -6.94
CA ILE A 143 -4.59 -6.95 -6.63
C ILE A 143 -5.40 -8.23 -6.82
N GLN A 144 -4.87 -9.13 -7.63
CA GLN A 144 -5.39 -10.48 -7.79
C GLN A 144 -4.25 -11.49 -7.68
N ASP A 145 -4.62 -12.76 -7.56
CA ASP A 145 -3.66 -13.85 -7.59
C ASP A 145 -4.29 -15.08 -8.25
N ARG A 146 -3.88 -15.35 -9.50
CA ARG A 146 -4.40 -16.52 -10.24
C ARG A 146 -3.76 -17.84 -9.86
N ASN A 147 -2.58 -17.82 -9.22
CA ASN A 147 -1.92 -19.03 -8.74
C ASN A 147 -1.87 -19.02 -7.22
N THR A 148 -2.95 -19.52 -6.61
CA THR A 148 -3.14 -19.54 -5.16
C THR A 148 -2.41 -20.69 -4.45
N THR A 149 -1.55 -21.44 -5.15
CA THR A 149 -0.97 -22.70 -4.64
C THR A 149 0.51 -22.63 -4.34
N THR A 150 1.24 -21.64 -4.89
CA THR A 150 2.66 -21.45 -4.55
C THR A 150 2.79 -21.17 -3.07
N GLN A 151 3.70 -21.85 -2.39
CA GLN A 151 3.88 -21.72 -0.95
C GLN A 151 5.13 -20.89 -0.63
N HIS A 152 4.94 -19.89 0.21
CA HIS A 152 6.00 -19.05 0.77
C HIS A 152 6.07 -19.25 2.27
N LYS A 153 7.29 -19.27 2.81
CA LYS A 153 7.51 -19.50 4.23
C LYS A 153 7.85 -18.21 4.96
N PHE A 154 7.28 -18.06 6.15
CA PHE A 154 7.46 -16.92 7.01
C PHE A 154 7.91 -17.35 8.40
N ASN A 155 8.84 -16.60 8.98
CA ASN A 155 9.20 -16.69 10.38
C ASN A 155 8.31 -15.71 11.17
N PRO A 156 7.38 -16.19 12.02
CA PRO A 156 6.45 -15.33 12.75
C PRO A 156 7.09 -14.69 13.99
N HIS A 157 8.30 -15.12 14.36
CA HIS A 157 9.02 -14.67 15.55
C HIS A 157 10.18 -13.72 15.21
N CYS A 158 10.15 -13.08 14.04
CA CYS A 158 11.15 -12.06 13.75
C CYS A 158 10.93 -10.86 14.66
N LYS A 159 11.88 -10.67 15.59
CA LYS A 159 11.94 -9.53 16.50
C LYS A 159 12.94 -8.52 15.97
N TYR A 160 12.44 -7.44 15.38
CA TYR A 160 13.30 -6.30 15.10
C TYR A 160 13.63 -5.60 16.42
N LEU A 161 14.85 -5.80 16.92
CA LEU A 161 15.34 -5.31 18.23
C LEU A 161 15.14 -3.80 18.41
N THR A 162 15.15 -3.03 17.32
CA THR A 162 14.93 -1.58 17.33
C THR A 162 13.48 -1.22 17.68
N TRP A 163 12.51 -2.07 17.34
CA TRP A 163 11.08 -1.76 17.39
C TRP A 163 10.28 -2.67 18.33
N TYR A 164 10.89 -3.75 18.85
CA TYR A 164 10.23 -4.76 19.69
C TYR A 164 8.89 -5.25 19.12
N ILE A 165 8.81 -5.35 17.79
CA ILE A 165 7.64 -5.85 17.08
C ILE A 165 7.82 -7.31 16.71
N ASP A 166 6.78 -8.10 16.93
CA ASP A 166 6.62 -9.41 16.32
C ASP A 166 6.04 -9.17 14.91
N MET A 167 6.88 -9.36 13.89
CA MET A 167 6.48 -9.25 12.49
C MET A 167 6.84 -10.54 11.77
N TRP A 168 6.03 -10.92 10.80
CA TRP A 168 6.38 -12.06 9.95
C TRP A 168 7.45 -11.63 8.95
N GLU A 169 8.49 -12.43 8.81
CA GLU A 169 9.53 -12.18 7.80
C GLU A 169 9.59 -13.34 6.82
N LEU A 170 9.66 -13.03 5.52
CA LEU A 170 9.85 -14.04 4.49
C LEU A 170 11.18 -14.76 4.71
N ASP A 171 11.11 -16.04 5.05
CA ASP A 171 12.24 -16.87 5.46
C ASP A 171 11.98 -18.32 5.05
N ASN A 172 12.86 -18.89 4.22
CA ASN A 172 12.78 -20.30 3.79
C ASN A 172 12.87 -21.31 4.96
N GLY A 173 13.42 -20.89 6.10
CA GLY A 173 13.45 -21.65 7.35
C GLY A 173 12.22 -21.45 8.23
N GLY A 174 11.31 -20.54 7.85
CA GLY A 174 10.10 -20.20 8.61
C GLY A 174 9.13 -21.37 8.78
N SER A 175 8.34 -21.32 9.87
CA SER A 175 7.33 -22.32 10.21
C SER A 175 5.99 -22.07 9.52
N GLU A 176 5.69 -20.81 9.22
CA GLU A 176 4.37 -20.42 8.72
C GLU A 176 4.33 -20.44 7.21
N ILE A 177 3.23 -20.94 6.66
CA ILE A 177 3.04 -21.04 5.22
C ILE A 177 1.99 -20.03 4.78
N VAL A 178 2.30 -19.33 3.69
CA VAL A 178 1.36 -18.48 2.96
C VAL A 178 1.27 -19.02 1.55
N SER A 179 0.06 -19.37 1.12
CA SER A 179 -0.17 -19.87 -0.24
C SER A 179 -0.62 -18.73 -1.15
N GLY A 180 -0.19 -18.75 -2.41
CA GLY A 180 -0.47 -17.72 -3.39
C GLY A 180 0.60 -16.64 -3.50
N GLY A 181 0.25 -15.54 -4.14
CA GLY A 181 1.10 -14.38 -4.32
C GLY A 181 1.14 -13.50 -3.07
N VAL A 182 2.30 -12.88 -2.79
CA VAL A 182 2.53 -12.16 -1.54
C VAL A 182 3.15 -10.78 -1.77
N ILE A 183 2.65 -9.77 -1.05
CA ILE A 183 3.26 -8.45 -0.88
C ILE A 183 3.84 -8.39 0.53
N THR A 184 5.13 -8.07 0.68
CA THR A 184 5.84 -8.15 1.97
C THR A 184 6.96 -7.12 2.11
N GLY A 185 7.43 -6.94 3.36
CA GLY A 185 8.69 -6.26 3.67
C GLY A 185 8.61 -4.74 3.65
N GLY A 186 7.43 -4.18 3.35
CA GLY A 186 7.27 -2.74 3.39
C GLY A 186 7.14 -2.22 4.81
N GLY A 187 7.72 -1.05 5.04
CA GLY A 187 7.78 -0.39 6.34
C GLY A 187 8.97 0.52 6.54
N GLY A 188 8.96 1.27 7.64
CA GLY A 188 9.97 2.27 7.99
C GLY A 188 9.43 3.35 8.93
N ASP A 189 10.34 4.14 9.52
CA ASP A 189 10.08 5.10 10.62
C ASP A 189 9.02 6.17 10.30
N GLN A 190 8.76 6.43 9.01
CA GLN A 190 7.77 7.42 8.54
C GLN A 190 6.66 6.84 7.66
N SER A 191 6.61 5.51 7.50
CA SER A 191 5.65 4.87 6.61
C SER A 191 4.24 4.90 7.18
N ASN A 192 3.26 5.06 6.28
CA ASN A 192 1.85 4.76 6.51
C ASN A 192 1.47 3.70 5.48
N GLY A 193 0.91 2.56 5.86
CA GLY A 193 0.57 1.52 4.88
C GLY A 193 1.78 0.72 4.45
N GLY A 194 2.46 0.04 5.38
CA GLY A 194 3.69 -0.71 5.10
C GLY A 194 3.57 -1.60 3.87
N GLY A 195 2.47 -2.35 3.73
CA GLY A 195 2.13 -3.03 2.50
C GLY A 195 1.63 -2.06 1.43
N VAL A 196 0.44 -1.50 1.67
CA VAL A 196 -0.23 -0.60 0.72
C VAL A 196 -0.73 0.68 1.41
N LEU A 197 -0.35 1.82 0.84
CA LEU A 197 -0.92 3.12 1.16
C LEU A 197 -1.97 3.51 0.11
N VAL A 198 -3.24 3.57 0.51
CA VAL A 198 -4.29 4.15 -0.33
C VAL A 198 -4.41 5.63 0.02
N ALA A 199 -3.70 6.49 -0.69
CA ALA A 199 -3.62 7.91 -0.40
C ALA A 199 -4.92 8.67 -0.72
N GLY A 200 -5.70 8.17 -1.68
CA GLY A 200 -7.02 8.71 -2.01
C GLY A 200 -7.82 7.92 -3.05
N GLY A 201 -7.16 7.06 -3.84
CA GLY A 201 -7.82 6.25 -4.88
C GLY A 201 -8.49 4.99 -4.36
N THR A 202 -8.61 3.98 -5.22
CA THR A 202 -9.25 2.70 -4.90
C THR A 202 -8.24 1.56 -4.90
N LEU A 203 -8.24 0.79 -3.81
CA LEU A 203 -7.63 -0.53 -3.75
C LEU A 203 -8.73 -1.59 -3.76
N VAL A 204 -8.67 -2.52 -4.71
CA VAL A 204 -9.44 -3.75 -4.72
C VAL A 204 -8.50 -4.92 -4.47
N MET A 205 -8.72 -5.68 -3.41
CA MET A 205 -8.01 -6.92 -3.12
C MET A 205 -8.97 -8.08 -3.38
N ALA A 206 -8.78 -8.72 -4.54
CA ALA A 206 -9.56 -9.85 -5.02
C ALA A 206 -8.80 -11.18 -4.92
N GLY A 207 -7.63 -11.17 -4.27
CA GLY A 207 -6.75 -12.31 -4.06
C GLY A 207 -5.38 -11.86 -3.56
N GLY A 208 -4.45 -12.80 -3.42
CA GLY A 208 -3.12 -12.55 -2.91
C GLY A 208 -3.08 -12.28 -1.41
N SER A 209 -1.88 -12.08 -0.87
CA SER A 209 -1.66 -11.82 0.54
C SER A 209 -0.79 -10.60 0.78
N ILE A 210 -1.09 -9.82 1.82
CA ILE A 210 -0.18 -8.80 2.36
C ILE A 210 0.31 -9.32 3.71
N VAL A 211 1.61 -9.59 3.81
CA VAL A 211 2.18 -10.32 4.94
C VAL A 211 3.40 -9.60 5.47
N GLY A 212 3.56 -9.55 6.79
CA GLY A 212 4.83 -9.14 7.36
C GLY A 212 5.23 -7.70 7.05
N CYS A 213 4.23 -6.82 6.87
CA CYS A 213 4.45 -5.40 6.64
C CYS A 213 4.28 -4.61 7.93
N SER A 214 5.06 -3.54 8.08
CA SER A 214 5.00 -2.68 9.26
C SER A 214 4.88 -1.21 8.91
N ALA A 215 4.27 -0.43 9.80
CA ALA A 215 4.26 1.02 9.69
C ALA A 215 4.29 1.61 11.09
N MET A 216 5.23 2.53 11.37
CA MET A 216 5.40 3.06 12.73
C MET A 216 4.17 3.80 13.23
N SER A 217 3.42 4.46 12.33
CA SER A 217 2.30 5.32 12.70
C SER A 217 0.93 4.75 12.35
N ARG A 218 0.77 4.07 11.20
CA ARG A 218 -0.56 3.81 10.60
C ARG A 218 -0.54 2.64 9.62
N GLY A 219 -1.34 1.61 9.87
CA GLY A 219 -1.65 0.57 8.88
C GLY A 219 -0.42 -0.24 8.47
N GLY A 220 -0.01 -1.23 9.26
CA GLY A 220 1.16 -2.05 8.91
C GLY A 220 0.97 -2.77 7.57
N GLY A 221 -0.19 -3.40 7.38
CA GLY A 221 -0.59 -3.98 6.10
C GLY A 221 -1.12 -2.92 5.14
N VAL A 222 -2.26 -2.30 5.48
CA VAL A 222 -2.94 -1.31 4.64
C VAL A 222 -3.28 -0.06 5.45
N CYS A 223 -2.88 1.11 4.94
CA CYS A 223 -3.39 2.40 5.42
C CYS A 223 -4.34 2.97 4.36
N ASN A 224 -5.63 3.01 4.67
CA ASN A 224 -6.65 3.47 3.75
C ASN A 224 -7.13 4.90 4.06
N ASN A 225 -6.89 5.84 3.15
CA ASN A 225 -7.50 7.17 3.14
C ASN A 225 -8.47 7.35 1.95
N GLY A 226 -8.56 6.37 1.05
CA GLY A 226 -9.47 6.35 -0.10
C GLY A 226 -10.53 5.27 0.04
N THR A 227 -10.67 4.44 -0.98
CA THR A 227 -11.58 3.30 -0.99
C THR A 227 -10.78 2.00 -0.93
N PHE A 228 -11.08 1.14 0.02
CA PHE A 228 -10.55 -0.22 0.09
C PHE A 228 -11.70 -1.22 -0.02
N ILE A 229 -11.60 -2.13 -0.98
CA ILE A 229 -12.55 -3.22 -1.19
C ILE A 229 -11.77 -4.53 -1.09
N MET A 230 -12.15 -5.39 -0.16
CA MET A 230 -11.57 -6.73 -0.01
C MET A 230 -12.67 -7.77 -0.23
N SER A 231 -12.58 -8.48 -1.35
CA SER A 231 -13.51 -9.57 -1.68
C SER A 231 -12.87 -10.94 -1.50
N ASP A 232 -11.54 -11.02 -1.51
CA ASP A 232 -10.77 -12.22 -1.18
C ASP A 232 -9.33 -11.83 -0.76
N GLY A 233 -8.49 -12.82 -0.49
CA GLY A 233 -7.09 -12.64 -0.09
C GLY A 233 -6.89 -12.59 1.42
N MET A 234 -5.66 -12.31 1.84
CA MET A 234 -5.25 -12.38 3.24
C MET A 234 -4.39 -11.19 3.66
N ILE A 235 -4.62 -10.65 4.85
CA ILE A 235 -3.71 -9.69 5.50
C ILE A 235 -3.33 -10.26 6.86
N LYS A 236 -2.06 -10.64 7.08
CA LYS A 236 -1.63 -11.26 8.35
C LYS A 236 -0.18 -10.97 8.73
N GLY A 237 0.17 -11.13 10.00
CA GLY A 237 1.53 -10.86 10.48
C GLY A 237 2.00 -9.42 10.26
N CYS A 238 1.07 -8.48 10.04
CA CYS A 238 1.36 -7.07 9.82
C CYS A 238 1.22 -6.30 11.14
N THR A 239 2.04 -5.26 11.35
CA THR A 239 2.16 -4.63 12.68
C THR A 239 2.32 -3.11 12.66
N SER A 240 1.91 -2.45 13.74
CA SER A 240 2.19 -1.04 14.03
C SER A 240 2.86 -0.91 15.41
N PRO A 241 4.18 -0.65 15.48
CA PRO A 241 4.99 -0.66 16.71
C PRO A 241 4.57 0.33 17.79
N ASP A 242 3.87 1.42 17.46
CA ASP A 242 3.54 2.45 18.44
C ASP A 242 2.59 1.95 19.55
N GLY A 243 2.09 0.71 19.42
CA GLY A 243 1.30 0.02 20.45
C GLY A 243 -0.03 0.73 20.73
N GLN A 244 -0.37 1.73 19.92
CA GLN A 244 -1.64 2.39 19.98
C GLN A 244 -2.59 1.58 19.10
N TYR A 245 -3.62 0.99 19.73
CA TYR A 245 -4.76 0.39 19.03
C TYR A 245 -5.35 1.29 17.94
N ALA A 246 -5.05 2.60 17.98
CA ALA A 246 -5.40 3.62 16.98
C ALA A 246 -4.62 3.55 15.64
N SER A 247 -3.74 2.58 15.48
CA SER A 247 -2.85 2.50 14.33
C SER A 247 -3.19 1.36 13.37
N GLY A 248 -3.87 0.29 13.84
CA GLY A 248 -4.35 -0.84 13.02
C GLY A 248 -3.21 -1.58 12.30
N GLY A 249 -2.54 -2.52 12.97
CA GLY A 249 -1.38 -3.20 12.38
C GLY A 249 -1.68 -3.93 11.07
N GLY A 250 -2.90 -4.42 10.88
CA GLY A 250 -3.33 -5.02 9.62
C GLY A 250 -3.92 -3.96 8.71
N VAL A 251 -5.03 -3.34 9.14
CA VAL A 251 -5.72 -2.32 8.37
C VAL A 251 -6.05 -1.11 9.22
N ARG A 252 -5.66 0.07 8.76
CA ARG A 252 -6.13 1.34 9.30
C ARG A 252 -7.03 2.03 8.29
N ASN A 253 -8.33 2.05 8.56
CA ASN A 253 -9.31 2.71 7.71
C ASN A 253 -9.62 4.15 8.18
N SER A 254 -9.44 5.12 7.28
CA SER A 254 -9.79 6.53 7.49
C SER A 254 -10.87 7.05 6.55
N ASN A 255 -11.42 6.18 5.70
CA ASN A 255 -12.48 6.55 4.76
C ASN A 255 -13.40 5.33 4.53
N GLN A 256 -13.44 4.75 3.33
CA GLN A 256 -14.35 3.63 3.04
C GLN A 256 -13.61 2.30 2.96
N PHE A 257 -13.96 1.36 3.83
CA PHE A 257 -13.49 -0.03 3.75
C PHE A 257 -14.69 -0.98 3.67
N THR A 258 -14.78 -1.74 2.58
CA THR A 258 -15.79 -2.80 2.40
C THR A 258 -15.10 -4.15 2.32
N MET A 259 -15.46 -5.05 3.23
CA MET A 259 -14.98 -6.43 3.26
C MET A 259 -16.16 -7.38 3.04
N THR A 260 -16.12 -8.15 1.94
CA THR A 260 -17.15 -9.14 1.57
C THR A 260 -16.63 -10.58 1.60
N GLY A 261 -15.32 -10.74 1.69
CA GLY A 261 -14.60 -12.00 1.75
C GLY A 261 -13.16 -11.79 2.17
N GLY A 262 -12.35 -12.86 2.12
CA GLY A 262 -10.96 -12.85 2.57
C GLY A 262 -10.80 -12.90 4.09
N MET A 263 -9.54 -12.78 4.54
CA MET A 263 -9.15 -12.93 5.94
C MET A 263 -8.21 -11.80 6.38
N ILE A 264 -8.47 -11.22 7.56
CA ILE A 264 -7.52 -10.34 8.26
C ILE A 264 -7.16 -10.96 9.61
N GLY A 265 -5.87 -11.02 9.91
CA GLY A 265 -5.34 -11.73 11.08
C GLY A 265 -5.11 -13.21 10.83
N ASP A 266 -4.59 -13.88 11.84
CA ASP A 266 -4.25 -15.29 11.82
C ASP A 266 -5.12 -16.05 12.84
N PRO A 267 -6.00 -16.98 12.40
CA PRO A 267 -6.87 -17.74 13.30
C PRO A 267 -6.09 -18.61 14.29
N ASP A 268 -4.85 -18.97 13.98
CA ASP A 268 -4.03 -19.84 14.80
C ASP A 268 -3.10 -19.05 15.75
N ASN A 269 -3.17 -17.71 15.73
CA ASN A 269 -2.35 -16.82 16.55
C ASN A 269 -3.19 -15.72 17.24
N GLU A 270 -3.56 -15.96 18.50
CA GLU A 270 -4.29 -15.00 19.34
C GLU A 270 -3.54 -13.67 19.57
N ASN A 271 -2.22 -13.62 19.31
CA ASN A 271 -1.40 -12.42 19.43
C ASN A 271 -1.08 -11.77 18.07
N ASP A 272 -1.82 -12.12 17.01
CA ASP A 272 -1.62 -11.51 15.70
C ASP A 272 -1.84 -9.99 15.77
N ALA A 273 -0.78 -9.25 15.43
CA ALA A 273 -0.73 -7.79 15.51
C ALA A 273 -1.51 -7.08 14.39
N SER A 274 -2.17 -7.82 13.49
CA SER A 274 -2.85 -7.31 12.30
C SER A 274 -4.20 -6.64 12.61
N HIS A 275 -4.32 -5.99 13.76
CA HIS A 275 -5.51 -5.28 14.22
C HIS A 275 -6.15 -4.40 13.14
N VAL A 276 -7.47 -4.31 13.17
CA VAL A 276 -8.24 -3.41 12.31
C VAL A 276 -8.65 -2.18 13.09
N TYR A 277 -8.24 -1.00 12.62
CA TYR A 277 -8.65 0.28 13.21
C TYR A 277 -9.51 1.08 12.22
N ASN A 278 -10.78 1.28 12.57
CA ASN A 278 -11.69 2.14 11.84
C ASN A 278 -11.80 3.51 12.54
N THR A 279 -11.23 4.54 11.94
CA THR A 279 -11.05 5.86 12.59
C THR A 279 -12.36 6.64 12.70
N SER A 280 -12.35 7.73 13.49
CA SER A 280 -13.49 8.63 13.62
C SER A 280 -13.44 9.78 12.59
N SER A 281 -14.30 9.68 11.58
CA SER A 281 -14.88 10.83 10.88
C SER A 281 -16.37 10.50 10.61
N GLN A 282 -17.21 11.50 10.35
CA GLN A 282 -18.64 11.25 10.05
C GLN A 282 -18.86 10.44 8.76
N GLU A 283 -17.81 10.25 7.95
CA GLU A 283 -17.86 9.56 6.66
C GLU A 283 -17.07 8.23 6.68
N THR A 284 -16.23 8.00 7.69
CA THR A 284 -15.44 6.77 7.80
C THR A 284 -16.35 5.58 8.04
N THR A 285 -16.40 4.66 7.07
CA THR A 285 -17.29 3.50 7.09
C THR A 285 -16.49 2.23 6.92
N LEU A 286 -16.70 1.29 7.85
CA LEU A 286 -16.30 -0.11 7.73
C LEU A 286 -17.56 -0.93 7.48
N THR A 287 -17.64 -1.61 6.34
CA THR A 287 -18.71 -2.54 6.00
C THR A 287 -18.16 -3.96 5.97
N ILE A 288 -18.78 -4.88 6.71
CA ILE A 288 -18.41 -6.30 6.78
C ILE A 288 -19.64 -7.12 6.42
N SER A 289 -19.50 -8.03 5.46
CA SER A 289 -20.61 -8.89 5.01
C SER A 289 -20.07 -10.17 4.36
N GLY A 290 -20.98 -11.06 3.95
CA GLY A 290 -20.62 -12.26 3.20
C GLY A 290 -19.70 -13.19 3.98
N ASN A 291 -18.60 -13.61 3.34
CA ASN A 291 -17.62 -14.56 3.88
C ASN A 291 -16.39 -13.87 4.49
N ALA A 292 -16.47 -12.58 4.80
CA ALA A 292 -15.39 -11.83 5.42
C ALA A 292 -15.00 -12.44 6.78
N LYS A 293 -13.70 -12.58 7.07
CA LYS A 293 -13.18 -13.12 8.33
C LYS A 293 -12.15 -12.20 8.95
N ILE A 294 -12.34 -11.85 10.23
CA ILE A 294 -11.39 -11.05 11.00
C ILE A 294 -11.03 -11.82 12.29
N TYR A 295 -9.80 -12.34 12.33
CA TYR A 295 -9.23 -13.13 13.44
C TYR A 295 -8.30 -12.29 14.33
N THR A 296 -8.59 -11.00 14.46
CA THR A 296 -7.82 -10.04 15.26
C THR A 296 -8.75 -8.96 15.79
N ASP A 297 -8.24 -8.15 16.72
CA ASP A 297 -9.03 -7.09 17.33
C ASP A 297 -9.47 -6.02 16.32
N ILE A 298 -10.69 -5.54 16.52
CA ILE A 298 -11.25 -4.41 15.81
C ILE A 298 -11.49 -3.27 16.80
N THR A 299 -10.92 -2.11 16.52
CA THR A 299 -11.31 -0.87 17.20
C THR A 299 -12.06 0.02 16.21
N ASN A 300 -13.34 0.22 16.46
CA ASN A 300 -14.23 1.04 15.68
C ASN A 300 -14.58 2.36 16.39
N VAL A 301 -14.23 3.47 15.76
CA VAL A 301 -14.61 4.82 16.20
C VAL A 301 -15.51 5.52 15.16
N GLY A 302 -15.55 5.03 13.92
CA GLY A 302 -16.43 5.50 12.84
C GLY A 302 -17.72 4.70 12.73
N ILE A 303 -18.28 4.65 11.52
CA ILE A 303 -19.48 3.86 11.20
C ILE A 303 -19.06 2.41 10.92
N LEU A 304 -19.73 1.47 11.57
CA LEU A 304 -19.60 0.03 11.30
C LEU A 304 -20.93 -0.54 10.83
N ASN A 305 -20.95 -1.06 9.61
CA ASN A 305 -22.08 -1.77 9.01
C ASN A 305 -21.70 -3.25 8.88
N ALA A 306 -22.05 -4.06 9.87
CA ALA A 306 -21.84 -5.51 9.82
C ALA A 306 -23.17 -6.21 9.51
N ASP A 307 -23.24 -6.88 8.35
CA ASP A 307 -24.37 -7.69 7.89
C ASP A 307 -23.86 -9.05 7.38
N GLY A 308 -23.20 -9.80 8.27
CA GLY A 308 -22.50 -11.04 7.98
C GLY A 308 -21.01 -10.98 8.30
N GLY A 309 -20.27 -11.99 7.85
CA GLY A 309 -18.86 -12.18 8.21
C GLY A 309 -18.66 -12.73 9.62
N GLU A 310 -17.42 -13.14 9.90
CA GLU A 310 -16.97 -13.72 11.16
C GLU A 310 -15.93 -12.79 11.80
N ILE A 311 -16.11 -12.45 13.08
CA ILE A 311 -15.16 -11.68 13.87
C ILE A 311 -14.87 -12.49 15.13
N ALA A 312 -13.64 -12.99 15.25
CA ALA A 312 -13.21 -13.81 16.38
C ALA A 312 -12.41 -13.02 17.43
N GLY A 313 -11.81 -11.89 17.04
CA GLY A 313 -11.12 -10.98 17.95
C GLY A 313 -12.07 -10.11 18.78
N THR A 314 -11.51 -9.25 19.64
CA THR A 314 -12.31 -8.33 20.42
C THR A 314 -12.77 -7.14 19.57
N MET A 315 -14.03 -6.74 19.73
CA MET A 315 -14.56 -5.51 19.12
C MET A 315 -14.70 -4.43 20.19
N THR A 316 -13.93 -3.35 20.03
CA THR A 316 -14.13 -2.11 20.80
C THR A 316 -14.88 -1.11 19.92
N ASN A 317 -16.02 -0.60 20.39
CA ASN A 317 -16.81 0.39 19.66
C ASN A 317 -17.12 1.63 20.51
N ASP A 318 -16.69 2.80 20.05
CA ASP A 318 -16.95 4.08 20.73
C ASP A 318 -18.31 4.72 20.32
N THR A 319 -18.94 4.28 19.23
CA THR A 319 -20.29 4.76 18.83
C THR A 319 -21.19 3.65 18.28
N ASN A 320 -22.27 3.36 19.02
CA ASN A 320 -23.31 2.41 18.62
C ASN A 320 -24.19 2.96 17.49
N ARG A 321 -24.14 2.32 16.32
CA ARG A 321 -25.35 1.96 15.56
C ARG A 321 -25.20 0.52 15.09
N TYR A 322 -25.71 -0.41 15.90
CA TYR A 322 -25.83 -1.81 15.50
C TYR A 322 -26.84 -1.95 14.35
N GLY A 323 -26.38 -2.45 13.20
CA GLY A 323 -27.15 -3.43 12.43
C GLY A 323 -27.10 -4.78 13.16
N ASN A 324 -28.15 -5.59 13.04
CA ASN A 324 -28.45 -6.69 13.95
C ASN A 324 -27.35 -7.75 14.13
N ARG A 325 -27.03 -8.02 15.41
CA ARG A 325 -26.61 -9.30 16.04
C ARG A 325 -25.62 -10.18 15.25
N VAL A 326 -24.32 -10.06 15.59
CA VAL A 326 -23.33 -11.14 15.38
C VAL A 326 -23.33 -12.02 16.62
N GLY A 327 -23.60 -13.32 16.45
CA GLY A 327 -23.67 -14.27 17.56
C GLY A 327 -22.27 -14.65 18.06
N GLY A 328 -21.94 -14.24 19.28
CA GLY A 328 -20.89 -14.91 20.05
C GLY A 328 -21.44 -16.25 20.54
N GLY A 329 -20.76 -17.34 20.19
CA GLY A 329 -20.97 -18.64 20.82
C GLY A 329 -20.38 -18.63 22.23
N ASP A 330 -21.12 -19.22 23.18
CA ASP A 330 -20.73 -19.43 24.58
C ASP A 330 -19.51 -20.35 24.73
#